data_AF-A0A973E664-F1
#
_entry.id   AF-A0A973E664-F1
#
_cell.length_a   1.000
_cell.length_b   1.000
_cell.length_c   1.000
_cell.angle_alpha   90.00
_cell.angle_beta   90.00
_cell.angle_gamma   90.00
#
_symmetry.space_group_name_H-M   'P 1'
#
loop_
_entity.id
_entity.type
_entity.pdbx_description
1 polymer ?
#
loop_
_entity_poly.entity_id
_entity_poly.type
_entity_poly.pdbx_seq_one_letter_code
_entity_poly.pdbx_strand_id
1 'polypeptide(L)'
;MPPNPLAATAAIRHVAPLLIATLLAGCQASMGPMSWTSGYRQVAMAAPEGDQAATDGRMATLPNLCQSSPDDEGMVTLPPGCANDLNLQLMVANPQDLVRGREMGPPMAGPVADAARERLDDRGRANERRAMLEGEARSAMGDTATTDGL
;
A
#
# COMPACT_ATOMS: atom_id res chain seq x y z
N MET A 1 -45.37 -7.22 -38.33
CA MET A 1 -44.64 -5.94 -38.32
C MET A 1 -43.33 -6.18 -37.56
N PRO A 2 -42.19 -6.37 -38.23
CA PRO A 2 -40.92 -6.60 -37.54
C PRO A 2 -40.40 -5.30 -36.90
N PRO A 3 -39.81 -5.36 -35.70
CA PRO A 3 -39.21 -4.17 -35.08
C PRO A 3 -37.97 -3.73 -35.87
N ASN A 4 -37.88 -2.43 -36.14
CA ASN A 4 -36.79 -1.82 -36.89
C ASN A 4 -35.44 -1.98 -36.16
N PRO A 5 -34.39 -2.49 -36.82
CA PRO A 5 -33.08 -2.76 -36.20
C PRO A 5 -32.29 -1.48 -35.84
N LEU A 6 -32.71 -0.32 -36.33
CA LEU A 6 -32.07 0.98 -36.09
C LEU A 6 -32.34 1.55 -34.68
N ALA A 7 -33.36 1.08 -33.97
CA ALA A 7 -33.64 1.53 -32.60
C ALA A 7 -32.70 0.88 -31.56
N ALA A 8 -32.18 -0.31 -31.86
CA ALA A 8 -31.33 -1.07 -30.94
C ALA A 8 -29.90 -0.51 -30.83
N THR A 9 -29.38 0.09 -31.89
CA THR A 9 -27.99 0.60 -31.95
C THR A 9 -27.82 1.95 -31.26
N ALA A 10 -28.85 2.79 -31.19
CA ALA A 10 -28.80 4.09 -30.50
C ALA A 10 -28.75 3.95 -28.97
N ALA A 11 -29.45 2.95 -28.40
CA ALA A 11 -29.48 2.71 -26.96
C ALA A 11 -28.11 2.30 -26.40
N ILE A 12 -27.34 1.50 -27.15
CA ILE A 12 -26.04 0.98 -26.72
C ILE A 12 -24.98 2.09 -26.60
N ARG A 13 -25.10 3.15 -27.43
CA ARG A 13 -24.13 4.26 -27.46
C ARG A 13 -24.15 5.14 -26.21
N HIS A 14 -25.27 5.16 -25.48
CA HIS A 14 -25.44 5.93 -24.25
C HIS A 14 -25.28 5.10 -22.97
N VAL A 15 -25.42 3.77 -23.07
CA VAL A 15 -25.26 2.86 -21.93
C VAL A 15 -23.79 2.73 -21.52
N ALA A 16 -22.86 2.65 -22.48
CA ALA A 16 -21.43 2.52 -22.21
C ALA A 16 -20.83 3.68 -21.36
N PRO A 17 -21.03 4.98 -21.69
CA PRO A 17 -20.49 6.06 -20.88
C PRO A 17 -21.16 6.16 -19.50
N LEU A 18 -22.44 5.78 -19.39
CA LEU A 18 -23.16 5.75 -18.11
C LEU A 18 -22.60 4.67 -17.17
N LEU A 19 -22.32 3.48 -17.71
CA LEU A 19 -21.70 2.35 -16.97
C LEU A 19 -20.29 2.68 -16.50
N ILE A 20 -19.50 3.38 -17.33
CA ILE A 20 -18.16 3.84 -16.94
C ILE A 20 -18.28 4.89 -15.81
N ALA A 21 -19.20 5.85 -15.92
CA ALA A 21 -19.41 6.86 -14.88
C ALA A 21 -19.82 6.25 -13.52
N THR A 22 -20.65 5.20 -13.50
CA THR A 22 -21.03 4.52 -12.25
C THR A 22 -19.88 3.72 -11.65
N LEU A 23 -19.02 3.09 -12.47
CA LEU A 23 -17.80 2.41 -12.02
C LEU A 23 -16.79 3.38 -11.38
N LEU A 24 -16.63 4.59 -11.93
CA LEU A 24 -15.73 5.60 -11.35
C LEU A 24 -16.28 6.25 -10.07
N ALA A 25 -17.60 6.38 -9.93
CA ALA A 25 -18.22 6.93 -8.72
C ALA A 25 -18.08 6.02 -7.48
N GLY A 26 -17.74 4.74 -7.67
CA GLY A 26 -17.47 3.78 -6.60
C GLY A 26 -16.08 3.91 -5.96
N CYS A 27 -15.18 4.72 -6.53
CA CYS A 27 -13.88 5.04 -5.91
C CYS A 27 -14.05 6.07 -4.77
N GLN A 28 -14.91 5.77 -3.79
CA GLN A 28 -14.84 6.45 -2.51
C GLN A 28 -13.65 5.87 -1.75
N ALA A 29 -12.60 6.67 -1.58
CA ALA A 29 -11.50 6.31 -0.71
C ALA A 29 -12.07 6.02 0.69
N SER A 30 -11.74 4.87 1.27
CA SER A 30 -12.17 4.52 2.64
C SER A 30 -11.56 5.44 3.70
N MET A 31 -10.56 6.24 3.31
CA MET A 31 -10.11 7.40 4.06
C MET A 31 -11.12 8.51 3.77
N GLY A 32 -11.94 8.85 4.78
CA GLY A 32 -12.84 10.00 4.72
C GLY A 32 -12.13 11.31 4.33
N PRO A 33 -12.83 12.45 4.25
CA PRO A 33 -12.23 13.70 3.80
C PRO A 33 -10.95 13.99 4.59
N MET A 34 -9.79 13.96 3.91
CA MET A 34 -8.51 14.32 4.52
C MET A 34 -8.64 15.77 4.99
N SER A 35 -8.68 15.98 6.31
CA SER A 35 -8.66 17.33 6.84
C SER A 35 -7.24 17.87 6.68
N TRP A 36 -7.07 18.94 5.89
CA TRP A 36 -5.78 19.62 5.70
C TRP A 36 -5.18 20.20 7.00
N THR A 37 -5.90 20.10 8.11
CA THR A 37 -5.38 20.31 9.46
C THR A 37 -4.39 19.23 9.89
N SER A 38 -4.28 18.09 9.18
CA SER A 38 -3.32 17.00 9.43
C SER A 38 -1.88 17.30 8.98
N GLY A 39 -1.55 18.58 8.78
CA GLY A 39 -0.19 19.00 8.48
C GLY A 39 0.79 18.64 9.59
N TYR A 40 2.08 18.82 9.30
CA TYR A 40 3.15 18.66 10.28
C TYR A 40 3.69 20.03 10.68
N ARG A 41 4.14 20.15 11.93
CA ARG A 41 4.86 21.32 12.42
C ARG A 41 6.20 20.89 13.01
N GLN A 42 7.19 21.78 12.90
CA GLN A 42 8.45 21.59 13.60
C GLN A 42 8.31 22.13 15.03
N VAL A 43 8.68 21.31 16.01
CA VAL A 43 8.73 21.70 17.42
C VAL A 43 10.14 21.52 17.94
N ALA A 44 10.60 22.49 18.73
CA ALA A 44 11.85 22.35 19.47
C ALA A 44 11.61 21.34 20.59
N MET A 45 12.41 20.29 20.66
CA MET A 45 12.38 19.36 21.78
C MET A 45 13.26 19.88 22.90
N ALA A 46 12.76 19.80 24.13
CA ALA A 46 13.57 20.09 25.31
C ALA A 46 14.76 19.12 25.36
N ALA A 47 15.95 19.66 25.63
CA ALA A 47 17.11 18.83 25.93
C ALA A 47 16.87 18.09 27.26
N PRO A 48 17.27 16.82 27.37
CA PRO A 48 17.26 16.14 28.67
C PRO A 48 18.14 16.91 29.67
N GLU A 49 17.69 16.96 30.91
CA GLU A 49 18.34 17.70 31.99
C GLU A 49 19.79 17.21 32.18
N GLY A 50 20.77 18.12 32.00
CA GLY A 50 22.20 17.83 32.18
C GLY A 50 23.06 17.84 30.91
N ASP A 51 22.46 17.90 29.72
CA ASP A 51 23.21 17.84 28.46
C ASP A 51 23.32 19.23 27.80
N GLN A 52 24.27 20.04 28.28
CA GLN A 52 24.53 21.41 27.78
C GLN A 52 25.06 21.43 26.33
N ALA A 53 25.44 20.28 25.76
CA ALA A 53 25.83 20.15 24.37
C ALA A 53 24.63 20.03 23.40
N ALA A 54 23.42 19.77 23.92
CA ALA A 54 22.18 19.69 23.15
C ALA A 54 21.47 21.05 22.99
N THR A 55 22.20 22.16 23.14
CA THR A 55 21.69 23.54 22.97
C THR A 55 21.33 23.89 21.53
N ASP A 56 21.77 23.08 20.55
CA ASP A 56 21.12 23.07 19.24
C ASP A 56 19.82 22.29 19.37
N GLY A 57 18.75 23.02 19.71
CA GLY A 57 17.42 22.47 19.96
C GLY A 57 17.05 21.44 18.89
N ARG A 58 16.91 20.18 19.31
CA ARG A 58 16.60 19.09 18.38
C ARG A 58 15.18 19.30 17.88
N MET A 59 15.05 19.65 16.61
CA MET A 59 13.74 19.89 15.99
C MET A 59 13.10 18.54 15.63
N ALA A 60 11.85 18.33 16.05
CA ALA A 60 11.05 17.18 15.66
C ALA A 60 9.86 17.64 14.82
N THR A 61 9.45 16.81 13.86
CA THR A 61 8.35 17.10 12.94
C THR A 61 7.13 16.31 13.39
N LEU A 62 6.22 16.95 14.12
CA LEU A 62 5.04 16.28 14.67
C LEU A 62 3.78 16.60 13.87
N PRO A 63 2.87 15.63 13.68
CA PRO A 63 1.53 15.92 13.19
C PRO A 63 0.86 17.00 14.05
N ASN A 64 0.05 17.85 13.43
CA ASN A 64 -0.74 18.84 14.16
C ASN A 64 -1.72 18.20 15.16
N LEU A 65 -2.09 16.94 14.96
CA LEU A 65 -2.90 16.17 15.91
C LEU A 65 -2.12 15.78 17.18
N CYS A 66 -0.79 15.82 17.13
CA CYS A 66 0.10 15.53 18.25
C CYS A 66 0.40 16.81 19.05
N GLN A 67 -0.64 17.40 19.61
CA GLN A 67 -0.55 18.53 20.54
C GLN A 67 -0.90 18.01 21.95
N SER A 68 -0.10 18.42 22.92
CA SER A 68 -0.49 18.37 24.32
C SER A 68 -1.24 19.65 24.69
N SER A 69 -2.00 19.61 25.78
CA SER A 69 -2.58 20.83 26.32
C SER A 69 -1.45 21.78 26.72
N PRO A 70 -1.55 23.10 26.49
CA PRO A 70 -0.54 24.06 26.94
C PRO A 70 -0.38 24.10 28.46
N ASP A 71 -1.35 23.59 29.22
CA ASP A 71 -1.32 23.49 30.68
C ASP A 71 -0.64 22.19 31.18
N ASP A 72 -0.25 21.29 30.28
CA ASP A 72 0.40 20.03 30.65
C ASP A 72 1.88 20.28 30.98
N GLU A 73 2.21 20.38 32.26
CA GLU A 73 3.60 20.43 32.75
C GLU A 73 4.11 19.04 33.17
N GLY A 74 5.41 18.79 32.96
CA GLY A 74 6.07 17.55 33.38
C GLY A 74 6.06 16.44 32.32
N MET A 75 5.87 15.18 32.74
CA MET A 75 5.80 14.03 31.81
C MET A 75 4.47 14.04 31.06
N VAL A 76 4.48 14.65 29.87
CA VAL A 76 3.32 14.73 28.99
C VAL A 76 3.14 13.41 28.23
N THR A 77 2.03 12.72 28.46
CA THR A 77 1.68 11.51 27.70
C THR A 77 1.10 11.91 26.34
N LEU A 78 1.82 11.57 25.27
CA LEU A 78 1.32 11.77 23.91
C LEU A 78 0.17 10.80 23.60
N PRO A 79 -0.82 11.21 22.77
CA PRO A 79 -1.85 10.30 22.28
C PRO A 79 -1.25 9.05 21.59
N PRO A 80 -1.95 7.89 21.60
CA PRO A 80 -1.53 6.72 20.86
C PRO A 80 -1.37 7.05 19.36
N GLY A 81 -0.27 6.62 18.75
CA GLY A 81 0.18 7.06 17.42
C GLY A 81 1.24 8.15 17.49
N CYS A 82 0.99 9.24 18.21
CA CYS A 82 1.95 10.35 18.36
C CYS A 82 3.24 9.94 19.08
N ALA A 83 3.13 9.12 20.13
CA ALA A 83 4.30 8.58 20.82
C ALA A 83 5.15 7.68 19.90
N ASN A 84 4.48 6.88 19.05
CA ASN A 84 5.16 6.00 18.10
C ASN A 84 5.86 6.81 17.01
N ASP A 85 5.19 7.82 16.45
CA ASP A 85 5.76 8.69 15.43
C ASP A 85 6.98 9.45 15.96
N LEU A 86 6.92 9.93 17.21
CA LEU A 86 8.08 10.54 17.85
C LEU A 86 9.22 9.53 17.99
N ASN A 87 8.96 8.34 18.54
CA ASN A 87 9.98 7.29 18.68
C ASN A 87 10.62 6.92 17.34
N LEU A 88 9.82 6.83 16.27
CA LEU A 88 10.33 6.56 14.92
C LEU A 88 11.28 7.67 14.46
N GLN A 89 10.95 8.94 14.70
CA GLN A 89 11.83 10.07 14.38
C GLN A 89 13.15 10.03 15.16
N LEU A 90 13.14 9.52 16.41
CA LEU A 90 14.35 9.36 17.21
C LEU A 90 15.28 8.24 16.69
N MET A 91 14.75 7.30 15.92
CA MET A 91 15.50 6.19 15.33
C MET A 91 16.04 6.51 13.92
N VAL A 92 15.72 7.68 13.36
CA VAL A 92 16.18 8.08 12.03
C VAL A 92 17.67 8.39 12.05
N ALA A 93 18.42 7.85 11.08
CA ALA A 93 19.86 8.06 10.98
C ALA A 93 20.25 9.53 10.73
N ASN A 94 19.50 10.24 9.89
CA ASN A 94 19.68 11.67 9.64
C ASN A 94 18.32 12.41 9.72
N PRO A 95 18.05 13.19 10.78
CA PRO A 95 16.77 13.88 10.97
C PRO A 95 16.40 14.83 9.82
N GLN A 96 17.38 15.35 9.08
CA GLN A 96 17.13 16.26 7.95
C GLN A 96 16.42 15.55 6.78
N ASP A 97 16.56 14.23 6.66
CA ASP A 97 15.94 13.44 5.61
C ASP A 97 14.40 13.36 5.79
N LEU A 98 13.88 13.60 7.01
CA LEU A 98 12.43 13.68 7.26
C LEU A 98 11.77 14.89 6.60
N VAL A 99 12.55 15.95 6.33
CA VAL A 99 12.04 17.21 5.73
C VAL A 99 12.48 17.34 4.28
N ARG A 100 13.75 17.05 3.99
CA ARG A 100 14.31 17.24 2.64
C ARG A 100 14.27 15.97 1.79
N GLY A 101 14.01 14.82 2.40
CA GLY A 101 14.25 13.54 1.75
C GLY A 101 15.74 13.29 1.52
N ARG A 102 16.02 12.17 0.86
CA ARG A 102 17.34 11.85 0.30
C ARG A 102 17.18 11.66 -1.20
N GLU A 103 18.23 11.99 -1.96
CA GLU A 103 18.30 11.52 -3.33
C GLU A 103 18.25 9.99 -3.31
N MET A 104 17.21 9.47 -3.95
CA MET A 104 17.14 8.07 -4.29
C MET A 104 18.09 7.90 -5.47
N GLY A 105 19.03 6.95 -5.36
CA GLY A 105 19.95 6.63 -6.45
C GLY A 105 19.18 6.21 -7.73
N PRO A 106 19.90 5.91 -8.82
CA PRO A 106 19.28 5.46 -10.06
C PRO A 106 18.24 4.36 -9.78
N PRO A 107 17.05 4.43 -10.43
CA PRO A 107 16.02 3.45 -10.19
C PRO A 107 16.56 2.05 -10.49
N MET A 108 16.46 1.14 -9.53
CA MET A 108 16.95 -0.24 -9.62
C MET A 108 16.01 -1.11 -10.48
N ALA A 109 15.61 -0.62 -11.64
CA ALA A 109 14.64 -1.28 -12.51
C ALA A 109 15.14 -2.65 -12.99
N GLY A 110 16.42 -2.77 -13.33
CA GLY A 110 17.04 -4.03 -13.77
C GLY A 110 16.97 -5.13 -12.70
N PRO A 111 17.59 -4.93 -11.52
CA PRO A 111 17.56 -5.92 -10.45
C PRO A 111 16.14 -6.29 -9.99
N VAL A 112 15.22 -5.32 -9.96
CA VAL A 112 13.81 -5.59 -9.63
C VAL A 112 13.14 -6.43 -10.72
N ALA A 113 13.39 -6.13 -11.99
CA ALA A 113 12.85 -6.92 -13.11
C ALA A 113 13.43 -8.35 -13.13
N ASP A 114 14.71 -8.51 -12.80
CA ASP A 114 15.38 -9.82 -12.73
C ASP A 114 14.80 -10.68 -11.60
N ALA A 115 14.67 -10.11 -10.39
CA ALA A 115 14.03 -10.81 -9.27
C ALA A 115 12.57 -11.16 -9.55
N ALA A 116 11.83 -10.27 -10.23
CA ALA A 116 10.46 -10.55 -10.64
C ALA A 116 10.39 -11.71 -11.65
N ARG A 117 11.28 -11.73 -12.64
CA ARG A 117 11.38 -12.80 -13.64
C ARG A 117 11.71 -14.14 -13.01
N GLU A 118 12.70 -14.21 -12.15
CA GLU A 118 13.04 -15.44 -11.41
C GLU A 118 11.83 -16.00 -10.65
N ARG A 119 11.10 -15.11 -9.95
CA ARG A 119 9.92 -15.51 -9.18
C ARG A 119 8.78 -16.03 -10.06
N LEU A 120 8.63 -15.47 -11.26
CA LEU A 120 7.63 -15.90 -12.25
C LEU A 120 8.04 -17.22 -12.89
N ASP A 121 9.31 -17.41 -13.24
CA ASP A 121 9.83 -18.64 -13.82
C ASP A 121 9.68 -19.83 -12.85
N ASP A 122 9.97 -19.61 -11.56
CA ASP A 122 9.72 -20.60 -10.50
C ASP A 122 8.25 -21.01 -10.43
N ARG A 123 7.32 -20.05 -10.55
CA ARG A 123 5.88 -20.34 -10.60
C ARG A 123 5.52 -21.12 -11.86
N GLY A 124 6.12 -20.79 -13.01
CA GLY A 124 5.94 -21.51 -14.27
C GLY A 124 6.31 -22.98 -14.12
N ARG A 125 7.53 -23.27 -13.64
CA ARG A 125 8.01 -24.64 -13.39
C ARG A 125 7.13 -25.41 -12.40
N ALA A 126 6.69 -24.76 -11.33
CA ALA A 126 5.81 -25.38 -10.34
C ALA A 126 4.44 -25.76 -10.95
N ASN A 127 3.88 -24.90 -11.80
CA ASN A 127 2.62 -25.15 -12.50
C ASN A 127 2.75 -26.28 -13.53
N GLU A 128 3.84 -26.30 -14.30
CA GLU A 128 4.13 -27.40 -15.25
C GLU A 128 4.23 -28.74 -14.53
N ARG A 129 4.99 -28.79 -13.43
CA ARG A 129 5.11 -30.00 -12.59
C ARG A 129 3.74 -30.45 -12.09
N ARG A 130 2.91 -29.52 -11.62
CA ARG A 130 1.55 -29.82 -11.16
C ARG A 130 0.69 -30.39 -12.30
N ALA A 131 0.72 -29.78 -13.48
CA ALA A 131 -0.04 -30.25 -14.64
C ALA A 131 0.37 -31.68 -15.07
N MET A 132 1.68 -31.97 -15.04
CA MET A 132 2.20 -33.32 -15.30
C MET A 132 1.65 -34.34 -14.31
N LEU A 133 1.72 -34.04 -13.00
CA LEU A 133 1.21 -34.92 -11.95
C LEU A 133 -0.31 -35.13 -12.04
N GLU A 134 -1.08 -34.08 -12.37
CA GLU A 134 -2.52 -34.19 -12.61
C GLU A 134 -2.84 -35.07 -13.83
N GLY A 135 -2.02 -35.00 -14.89
CA GLY A 135 -2.14 -35.84 -16.08
C GLY A 135 -1.83 -37.32 -15.81
N GLU A 136 -0.78 -37.59 -15.04
CA GLU A 136 -0.43 -38.94 -14.58
C GLU A 136 -1.54 -39.53 -13.70
N ALA A 137 -2.06 -38.76 -12.75
CA ALA A 137 -3.16 -39.20 -11.88
C ALA A 137 -4.43 -39.54 -12.68
N ARG A 138 -4.81 -38.73 -13.68
CA ARG A 138 -5.95 -39.01 -14.56
C ARG A 138 -5.74 -40.27 -15.40
N SER A 139 -4.53 -40.46 -15.91
CA SER A 139 -4.19 -41.64 -16.73
C SER A 139 -4.23 -42.91 -15.89
N ALA A 140 -3.67 -42.87 -14.67
CA ALA A 140 -3.72 -43.98 -13.72
C ALA A 140 -5.16 -44.36 -13.32
N MET A 141 -6.05 -43.36 -13.12
CA MET A 141 -7.47 -43.63 -12.85
C MET A 141 -8.22 -44.21 -14.06
N GLY A 142 -7.88 -43.78 -15.27
CA GLY A 142 -8.48 -44.28 -16.52
C GLY A 142 -8.18 -45.76 -16.76
N ASP A 143 -6.95 -46.21 -16.51
CA ASP A 143 -6.56 -47.62 -16.67
C ASP A 143 -7.23 -48.53 -15.62
N THR A 144 -7.53 -48.03 -14.42
CA THR A 144 -8.24 -48.80 -13.38
C THR A 144 -9.76 -48.85 -13.56
N ALA A 145 -10.36 -48.02 -14.42
CA ALA A 145 -11.81 -47.93 -14.58
C ALA A 145 -12.39 -48.90 -15.64
N THR A 146 -11.55 -49.59 -16.42
CA THR A 146 -11.97 -50.45 -17.54
C THR A 146 -11.98 -51.96 -17.23
N THR A 147 -11.74 -52.39 -15.99
CA THR A 147 -11.64 -53.84 -15.66
C THR A 147 -12.90 -54.47 -15.06
N ASP A 148 -13.96 -53.71 -14.76
CA ASP A 148 -15.24 -54.26 -14.25
C ASP A 148 -16.26 -54.42 -15.38
N GLY A 149 -16.21 -55.57 -16.06
CA GLY A 149 -17.14 -55.90 -17.13
C GLY A 149 -16.93 -57.30 -17.70
N LEU A 150 -16.97 -58.32 -16.84
CA LEU A 150 -17.18 -59.72 -17.21
C LEU A 150 -18.38 -60.28 -16.43
#